data_AF-M2RMI6-F1
#
_entry.id   AF-M2RMI6-F1
#
_cell.length_a   1.000
_cell.length_b   1.000
_cell.length_c   1.000
_cell.angle_alpha   90.00
_cell.angle_beta   90.00
_cell.angle_gamma   90.00
#
_symmetry.space_group_name_H-M   'P 1'
#
loop_
_entity.id
_entity.type
_entity.pdbx_description
1 polymer ?
#
loop_
_entity_poly.entity_id
_entity_poly.type
_entity_poly.pdbx_seq_one_letter_code
_entity_poly.pdbx_strand_id
1 'polypeptide(L)'
;MTEPSGIHITDRTLPDVAAFCNLLALSRGPTAHPNLREISVILAKDISDRHNSQFILLSKILAGVIARGTRLETLRLSPAEAILSQDLPDQTLRNQIHALSNLKVLALRDAASEAGALLTGLRCRLTDLALGNTEETAGQDIAPYLTNLCNSLVTLQLFRTNLWHISNIFRRLKRLILEDTHVQDIKPLITAFPELLEFKFLAVRGGVIASRDQLEDVRTQNRAQQVQPSASSGDQYTVVGYTWPSLEHVQGDIDGLYMLGIRCPIRHLYIHPLVSVNQNKFRALMDDGIPEYVSLDILLRDYYVHRLVDLFPAHVFLPARLRLRFWFRDYTRSVPEVLNCILRLLERLPTADIVIQFKEIQAHMKYFTSMDVESFADRVWASCRAVQFLCVNLGQVPFYWGNTASKADYKRIPQRISNALGEQVLHGKGLDRAGVDYNV
;
A
#
# COMPACT_ATOMS: atom_id res chain seq x y z
N MET A 1 14.95 36.54 -6.57
CA MET A 1 13.85 35.59 -6.35
C MET A 1 14.38 34.21 -6.70
N THR A 2 14.35 33.26 -5.77
CA THR A 2 14.76 31.87 -6.03
C THR A 2 13.69 31.17 -6.86
N GLU A 3 14.06 30.59 -8.00
CA GLU A 3 13.12 29.81 -8.81
C GLU A 3 12.59 28.60 -8.02
N PRO A 4 11.28 28.29 -8.10
CA PRO A 4 10.71 27.15 -7.40
C PRO A 4 11.24 25.82 -7.97
N SER A 5 11.63 24.90 -7.09
CA SER A 5 12.09 23.55 -7.49
C SER A 5 10.95 22.61 -7.86
N GLY A 6 9.71 22.94 -7.49
CA GLY A 6 8.52 22.15 -7.77
C GLY A 6 7.24 23.00 -7.79
N ILE A 7 6.23 22.51 -8.50
CA ILE A 7 4.91 23.12 -8.60
C ILE A 7 3.88 22.10 -8.14
N HIS A 8 3.10 22.45 -7.11
CA HIS A 8 2.03 21.60 -6.59
C HIS A 8 0.72 22.37 -6.68
N ILE A 9 -0.24 21.80 -7.40
CA ILE A 9 -1.62 22.25 -7.44
C ILE A 9 -2.44 21.15 -6.80
N THR A 10 -3.03 21.47 -5.65
CA THR A 10 -3.98 20.60 -4.95
C THR A 10 -5.24 21.42 -4.73
N ASP A 11 -6.32 21.08 -5.42
CA ASP A 11 -7.59 21.78 -5.23
C ASP A 11 -8.46 21.05 -4.20
N ARG A 12 -8.98 21.80 -3.22
CA ARG A 12 -10.03 21.30 -2.33
C ARG A 12 -11.36 22.04 -2.51
N THR A 13 -11.44 23.20 -3.17
CA THR A 13 -12.73 23.93 -3.39
C THR A 13 -12.71 25.13 -4.36
N LEU A 14 -11.61 25.48 -5.03
CA LEU A 14 -11.48 26.47 -6.12
C LEU A 14 -9.99 26.47 -6.50
N PRO A 15 -9.59 26.54 -7.79
CA PRO A 15 -8.20 26.41 -8.17
C PRO A 15 -7.41 27.47 -7.40
N ASP A 16 -6.45 27.02 -6.58
CA ASP A 16 -5.54 27.89 -5.85
C ASP A 16 -5.00 28.92 -6.85
N VAL A 17 -5.58 30.12 -6.80
CA VAL A 17 -5.41 31.13 -7.84
C VAL A 17 -3.94 31.51 -7.91
N ALA A 18 -3.22 31.48 -6.78
CA ALA A 18 -1.80 31.72 -6.74
C ALA A 18 -1.02 30.61 -7.47
N ALA A 19 -1.34 29.33 -7.23
CA ALA A 19 -0.68 28.22 -7.92
C ALA A 19 -0.98 28.22 -9.43
N PHE A 20 -2.21 28.54 -9.82
CA PHE A 20 -2.60 28.69 -11.22
C PHE A 20 -1.93 29.91 -11.88
N CYS A 21 -1.87 31.06 -11.21
CA CYS A 21 -1.17 32.25 -11.69
C CYS A 21 0.34 32.00 -11.82
N ASN A 22 0.94 31.23 -10.90
CA ASN A 22 2.34 30.81 -11.00
C ASN A 22 2.58 29.92 -12.21
N LEU A 23 1.71 28.93 -12.46
CA LEU A 23 1.77 28.14 -13.70
C LEU A 23 1.63 29.03 -14.94
N LEU A 24 0.68 29.97 -14.93
CA LEU A 24 0.46 30.87 -16.05
C LEU A 24 1.70 31.76 -16.30
N ALA A 25 2.33 32.30 -15.26
CA ALA A 25 3.56 33.07 -15.36
C ALA A 25 4.71 32.22 -15.94
N LEU A 26 4.88 30.99 -15.46
CA LEU A 26 5.92 30.07 -15.92
C LEU A 26 5.69 29.63 -17.38
N SER A 27 4.44 29.43 -17.80
CA SER A 27 4.08 29.08 -19.18
C SER A 27 4.29 30.23 -20.17
N ARG A 28 4.37 31.49 -19.72
CA ARG A 28 4.54 32.67 -20.58
C ARG A 28 5.94 33.28 -20.58
N GLY A 29 6.76 33.04 -19.55
CA GLY A 29 8.11 33.62 -19.44
C GLY A 29 9.11 33.15 -20.51
N PRO A 30 9.93 34.02 -21.12
CA PRO A 30 10.79 33.66 -22.25
C PRO A 30 11.94 32.67 -21.91
N THR A 31 12.20 32.42 -20.63
CA THR A 31 13.35 31.66 -20.15
C THR A 31 12.99 30.21 -19.84
N ALA A 32 13.94 29.30 -20.06
CA ALA A 32 13.88 27.94 -19.54
C ALA A 32 13.80 27.95 -18.00
N HIS A 33 13.23 26.90 -17.42
CA HIS A 33 13.14 26.71 -15.97
C HIS A 33 14.07 25.57 -15.54
N PRO A 34 15.40 25.78 -15.51
CA PRO A 34 16.38 24.71 -15.30
C PRO A 34 16.34 24.11 -13.89
N ASN A 35 15.62 24.76 -12.96
CA ASN A 35 15.47 24.29 -11.57
C ASN A 35 14.16 23.54 -11.33
N LEU A 36 13.22 23.54 -12.28
CA LEU A 36 11.95 22.85 -12.14
C LEU A 36 12.15 21.33 -12.26
N ARG A 37 11.93 20.61 -11.15
CA ARG A 37 12.12 19.15 -11.05
C ARG A 37 10.83 18.37 -10.86
N GLU A 38 9.79 19.02 -10.35
CA GLU A 38 8.52 18.37 -10.04
C GLU A 38 7.32 19.20 -10.47
N ILE A 39 6.35 18.55 -11.12
CA ILE A 39 5.02 19.10 -11.38
C ILE A 39 4.01 18.09 -10.86
N SER A 40 3.12 18.54 -9.98
CA SER A 40 2.00 17.76 -9.45
C SER A 40 0.72 18.55 -9.59
N VAL A 41 -0.22 18.04 -10.38
CA VAL A 41 -1.55 18.62 -10.55
C VAL A 41 -2.58 17.59 -10.10
N ILE A 42 -3.25 17.88 -8.99
CA ILE A 42 -4.25 17.03 -8.36
C ILE A 42 -5.50 17.87 -8.14
N LEU A 43 -6.50 17.64 -8.97
CA LEU A 43 -7.78 18.33 -8.95
C LEU A 43 -8.83 17.46 -8.27
N ALA A 44 -9.81 18.09 -7.64
CA ALA A 44 -10.95 17.37 -7.07
C ALA A 44 -11.78 16.70 -8.17
N LYS A 45 -12.28 15.49 -7.88
CA LYS A 45 -13.03 14.65 -8.84
C LYS A 45 -14.28 15.34 -9.39
N ASP A 46 -14.95 16.16 -8.58
CA ASP A 46 -16.21 16.84 -8.96
C ASP A 46 -16.08 17.89 -10.07
N ILE A 47 -14.85 18.22 -10.48
CA ILE A 47 -14.56 19.22 -11.53
C ILE A 47 -14.61 18.57 -12.93
N SER A 48 -14.50 17.24 -13.06
CA SER A 48 -14.38 16.54 -14.36
C SER A 48 -15.58 16.77 -15.27
N ASP A 49 -16.79 16.90 -14.72
CA ASP A 49 -18.02 16.79 -15.52
C ASP A 49 -18.55 18.14 -16.02
N ARG A 50 -17.98 19.28 -15.59
CA ARG A 50 -18.62 20.59 -15.79
C ARG A 50 -17.87 21.59 -16.67
N HIS A 51 -16.58 21.42 -16.96
CA HIS A 51 -15.79 22.48 -17.60
C HIS A 51 -14.67 22.03 -18.56
N ASN A 52 -15.01 21.48 -19.74
CA ASN A 52 -14.03 21.17 -20.80
C ASN A 52 -13.09 22.34 -21.15
N SER A 53 -13.56 23.58 -21.10
CA SER A 53 -12.75 24.76 -21.42
C SER A 53 -11.61 25.02 -20.41
N GLN A 54 -11.80 24.68 -19.13
CA GLN A 54 -10.75 24.83 -18.11
C GLN A 54 -9.64 23.79 -18.30
N PHE A 55 -10.00 22.56 -18.64
CA PHE A 55 -9.02 21.51 -18.94
C PHE A 55 -8.21 21.80 -20.21
N ILE A 56 -8.84 22.36 -21.26
CA ILE A 56 -8.11 22.84 -22.45
C ILE A 56 -7.06 23.89 -22.06
N LEU A 57 -7.46 24.89 -21.27
CA LEU A 57 -6.53 25.95 -20.84
C LEU A 57 -5.40 25.39 -19.98
N LEU A 58 -5.73 24.53 -19.01
CA LEU A 58 -4.76 23.88 -18.14
C LEU A 58 -3.77 23.03 -18.94
N SER A 59 -4.25 22.24 -19.89
CA SER A 59 -3.42 21.40 -20.76
C SER A 59 -2.41 22.24 -21.56
N LYS A 60 -2.85 23.38 -22.12
CA LYS A 60 -1.97 24.34 -22.81
C LYS A 60 -0.94 24.97 -21.90
N ILE A 61 -1.35 25.40 -20.70
CA ILE A 61 -0.44 25.98 -19.70
C ILE A 61 0.61 24.95 -19.31
N LEU A 62 0.20 23.72 -18.99
CA LEU A 62 1.11 22.63 -18.64
C LEU A 62 2.08 22.30 -19.77
N ALA A 63 1.60 22.26 -21.02
CA ALA A 63 2.47 22.04 -22.17
C ALA A 63 3.57 23.11 -22.25
N GLY A 64 3.23 24.38 -22.04
CA GLY A 64 4.20 25.48 -22.02
C GLY A 64 5.20 25.40 -20.87
N VAL A 65 4.76 24.99 -19.68
CA VAL A 65 5.66 24.79 -18.53
C VAL A 65 6.60 23.61 -18.76
N ILE A 66 6.07 22.48 -19.23
CA ILE A 66 6.84 21.24 -19.48
C ILE A 66 7.89 21.48 -20.57
N ALA A 67 7.53 22.17 -21.66
CA ALA A 67 8.47 22.53 -22.73
C ALA A 67 9.72 23.28 -22.24
N ARG A 68 9.60 23.98 -21.10
CA ARG A 68 10.68 24.78 -20.49
C ARG A 68 11.37 24.10 -19.31
N GLY A 69 10.73 23.08 -18.72
CA GLY A 69 11.24 22.30 -17.59
C GLY A 69 12.21 21.21 -18.05
N THR A 70 13.37 21.58 -18.60
CA THR A 70 14.33 20.62 -19.18
C THR A 70 14.91 19.62 -18.17
N ARG A 71 14.80 19.90 -16.87
CA ARG A 71 15.23 19.03 -15.77
C ARG A 71 14.08 18.39 -14.99
N LEU A 72 12.88 18.35 -15.56
CA LEU A 72 11.72 17.74 -14.90
C LEU A 72 11.96 16.24 -14.67
N GLU A 73 11.92 15.83 -13.41
CA GLU A 73 12.15 14.43 -12.97
C GLU A 73 10.86 13.74 -12.53
N THR A 74 9.87 14.51 -12.06
CA THR A 74 8.59 14.00 -11.53
C THR A 74 7.39 14.70 -12.15
N LEU A 75 6.44 13.92 -12.67
CA LEU A 75 5.16 14.41 -13.19
C LEU A 75 4.01 13.61 -12.57
N ARG A 76 3.04 14.31 -11.96
CA ARG A 76 1.84 13.72 -11.37
C ARG A 76 0.60 14.44 -11.87
N LEU A 77 -0.36 13.70 -12.41
CA LEU A 77 -1.60 14.23 -12.96
C LEU A 77 -2.81 13.46 -12.40
N SER A 78 -3.81 14.19 -11.93
CA SER A 78 -5.08 13.66 -11.46
C SER A 78 -6.16 14.74 -11.57
N PRO A 79 -7.30 14.51 -12.25
CA PRO A 79 -7.59 13.39 -13.14
C PRO A 79 -6.85 13.53 -14.48
N ALA A 80 -6.06 12.54 -14.84
CA ALA A 80 -5.19 12.58 -16.01
C ALA A 80 -5.97 12.47 -17.34
N GLU A 81 -7.07 11.72 -17.38
CA GLU A 81 -7.92 11.59 -18.58
C GLU A 81 -8.40 12.96 -19.05
N ALA A 82 -8.94 13.79 -18.14
CA ALA A 82 -9.44 15.12 -18.48
C ALA A 82 -8.33 16.08 -18.94
N ILE A 83 -7.12 15.95 -18.38
CA ILE A 83 -5.98 16.80 -18.72
C ILE A 83 -5.35 16.38 -20.06
N LEU A 84 -5.33 15.07 -20.33
CA LEU A 84 -4.64 14.48 -21.48
C LEU A 84 -5.55 14.21 -22.67
N SER A 85 -6.88 14.17 -22.52
CA SER A 85 -7.90 13.68 -23.47
C SER A 85 -7.61 13.96 -24.96
N GLN A 86 -7.85 12.95 -25.81
CA GLN A 86 -7.74 13.03 -27.27
C GLN A 86 -8.75 13.98 -27.90
N ASP A 87 -9.88 14.20 -27.23
CA ASP A 87 -10.91 15.15 -27.68
C ASP A 87 -10.44 16.60 -27.53
N LEU A 88 -9.34 16.84 -26.81
CA LEU A 88 -8.68 18.12 -26.83
C LEU A 88 -8.01 18.31 -28.21
N PRO A 89 -8.28 19.43 -28.89
CA PRO A 89 -7.73 19.68 -30.23
C PRO A 89 -6.19 19.81 -30.26
N ASP A 90 -5.55 19.80 -29.08
CA ASP A 90 -4.15 20.12 -28.90
C ASP A 90 -3.38 18.94 -28.26
N GLN A 91 -2.69 18.16 -29.09
CA GLN A 91 -1.80 17.08 -28.66
C GLN A 91 -0.44 17.58 -28.14
N THR A 92 -0.23 18.90 -28.04
CA THR A 92 1.05 19.49 -27.64
C THR A 92 1.49 18.99 -26.26
N LEU A 93 0.59 18.88 -25.28
CA LEU A 93 0.97 18.40 -23.95
C LEU A 93 1.62 17.02 -23.97
N ARG A 94 1.04 16.06 -24.70
CA ARG A 94 1.61 14.70 -24.84
C ARG A 94 2.98 14.73 -25.49
N ASN A 95 3.11 15.48 -26.58
CA ASN A 95 4.38 15.64 -27.29
C ASN A 95 5.47 16.21 -26.37
N GLN A 96 5.11 17.20 -25.54
CA GLN A 96 6.04 17.77 -24.56
C GLN A 96 6.42 16.77 -23.48
N ILE A 97 5.48 15.96 -22.98
CA ILE A 97 5.77 14.89 -22.02
C ILE A 97 6.68 13.82 -22.65
N HIS A 98 6.43 13.42 -23.90
CA HIS A 98 7.30 12.47 -24.62
C HIS A 98 8.73 12.98 -24.83
N ALA A 99 8.89 14.30 -24.94
CA ALA A 99 10.19 14.95 -25.08
C ALA A 99 10.99 15.01 -23.76
N LEU A 100 10.38 14.71 -22.61
CA LEU A 100 11.05 14.72 -21.31
C LEU A 100 12.01 13.53 -21.16
N SER A 101 13.29 13.75 -21.44
CA SER A 101 14.33 12.72 -21.31
C SER A 101 14.75 12.41 -19.87
N ASN A 102 14.56 13.37 -18.95
CA ASN A 102 14.98 13.27 -17.54
C ASN A 102 13.88 12.76 -16.60
N LEU A 103 12.68 12.47 -17.11
CA LEU A 103 11.56 12.01 -16.30
C LEU A 103 11.87 10.63 -15.71
N LYS A 104 11.74 10.53 -14.38
CA LYS A 104 11.98 9.31 -13.59
C LYS A 104 10.70 8.78 -12.96
N VAL A 105 9.84 9.69 -12.49
CA VAL A 105 8.60 9.36 -11.78
C VAL A 105 7.41 9.89 -12.57
N LEU A 106 6.48 8.98 -12.90
CA LEU A 106 5.22 9.31 -13.56
C LEU A 106 4.04 8.74 -12.76
N ALA A 107 3.11 9.61 -12.37
CA ALA A 107 1.86 9.20 -11.74
C ALA A 107 0.66 9.75 -12.52
N LEU A 108 -0.18 8.87 -13.03
CA LEU A 108 -1.40 9.21 -13.76
C LEU A 108 -2.58 8.55 -13.05
N ARG A 109 -3.43 9.34 -12.41
CA ARG A 109 -4.68 8.85 -11.81
C ARG A 109 -5.84 9.20 -12.71
N ASP A 110 -6.83 8.31 -12.76
CA ASP A 110 -8.02 8.42 -13.60
C ASP A 110 -7.58 8.65 -15.06
N ALA A 111 -6.76 7.75 -15.60
CA ALA A 111 -6.02 7.95 -16.84
C ALA A 111 -6.34 6.94 -17.95
N ALA A 112 -7.40 6.15 -17.76
CA ALA A 112 -7.92 5.09 -18.63
C ALA A 112 -7.13 4.84 -19.94
N SER A 113 -7.68 5.25 -21.08
CA SER A 113 -7.10 5.01 -22.39
C SER A 113 -5.84 5.86 -22.62
N GLU A 114 -5.76 7.03 -21.99
CA GLU A 114 -4.74 8.02 -22.26
C GLU A 114 -3.38 7.70 -21.65
N ALA A 115 -3.36 6.95 -20.54
CA ALA A 115 -2.15 6.39 -19.99
C ALA A 115 -1.45 5.50 -21.02
N GLY A 116 -2.18 4.61 -21.71
CA GLY A 116 -1.60 3.72 -22.71
C GLY A 116 -0.97 4.48 -23.88
N ALA A 117 -1.70 5.47 -24.42
CA ALA A 117 -1.20 6.33 -25.50
C ALA A 117 0.03 7.15 -25.07
N LEU A 118 0.06 7.63 -23.83
CA LEU A 118 1.20 8.35 -23.32
C LEU A 118 2.42 7.43 -23.14
N LEU A 119 2.26 6.28 -22.48
CA LEU A 119 3.34 5.35 -22.15
C LEU A 119 4.04 4.78 -23.40
N THR A 120 3.30 4.52 -24.46
CA THR A 120 3.85 3.99 -25.72
C THR A 120 4.82 4.96 -26.42
N GLY A 121 4.64 6.28 -26.23
CA GLY A 121 5.50 7.30 -26.81
C GLY A 121 6.66 7.77 -25.91
N LEU A 122 6.71 7.34 -24.64
CA LEU A 122 7.79 7.74 -23.74
C LEU A 122 9.14 7.15 -24.15
N ARG A 123 10.17 8.01 -24.17
CA ARG A 123 11.56 7.62 -24.45
C ARG A 123 12.47 7.65 -23.22
N CYS A 124 11.96 8.13 -22.10
CA CYS A 124 12.69 8.18 -20.83
C CYS A 124 12.74 6.83 -20.13
N ARG A 125 13.71 6.70 -19.22
CA ARG A 125 13.86 5.52 -18.37
C ARG A 125 13.17 5.76 -17.03
N LEU A 126 11.86 5.54 -17.00
CA LEU A 126 11.08 5.65 -15.76
C LEU A 126 11.56 4.63 -14.73
N THR A 127 11.75 5.08 -13.50
CA THR A 127 12.03 4.22 -12.33
C THR A 127 10.76 3.94 -11.54
N ASP A 128 9.82 4.87 -11.52
CA ASP A 128 8.60 4.76 -10.72
C ASP A 128 7.38 5.13 -11.57
N LEU A 129 6.42 4.21 -11.61
CA LEU A 129 5.18 4.39 -12.36
C LEU A 129 3.99 4.09 -11.45
N ALA A 130 3.05 5.04 -11.39
CA ALA A 130 1.76 4.86 -10.74
C ALA A 130 0.62 5.12 -11.74
N LEU A 131 -0.24 4.13 -11.95
CA LEU A 131 -1.40 4.23 -12.83
C LEU A 131 -2.67 3.96 -12.04
N GLY A 132 -3.71 4.75 -12.29
CA GLY A 132 -5.03 4.55 -11.69
C GLY A 132 -6.15 4.78 -12.70
N ASN A 133 -7.18 3.94 -12.63
CA ASN A 133 -8.40 4.11 -13.42
C ASN A 133 -9.58 4.53 -12.56
N THR A 134 -10.58 5.15 -13.21
CA THR A 134 -11.87 5.45 -12.60
C THR A 134 -12.67 4.17 -12.39
N GLU A 135 -13.82 4.28 -11.73
CA GLU A 135 -14.69 3.11 -11.55
C GLU A 135 -15.28 2.58 -12.85
N GLU A 136 -15.55 3.49 -13.78
CA GLU A 136 -16.16 3.23 -15.08
C GLU A 136 -15.17 2.59 -16.06
N THR A 137 -13.88 2.88 -15.88
CA THR A 137 -12.78 2.39 -16.73
C THR A 137 -11.95 1.31 -16.03
N ALA A 138 -12.47 0.79 -14.90
CA ALA A 138 -11.83 -0.26 -14.15
C ALA A 138 -11.65 -1.51 -15.02
N GLY A 139 -10.48 -2.12 -14.93
CA GLY A 139 -10.20 -3.40 -15.57
C GLY A 139 -9.58 -3.34 -16.97
N GLN A 140 -9.17 -2.17 -17.44
CA GLN A 140 -8.30 -2.07 -18.61
C GLN A 140 -6.97 -2.78 -18.34
N ASP A 141 -6.52 -3.60 -19.30
CA ASP A 141 -5.21 -4.24 -19.23
C ASP A 141 -4.11 -3.27 -19.67
N ILE A 142 -3.21 -2.95 -18.74
CA ILE A 142 -2.12 -2.01 -18.98
C ILE A 142 -0.82 -2.70 -19.39
N ALA A 143 -0.77 -4.03 -19.35
CA ALA A 143 0.43 -4.81 -19.65
C ALA A 143 1.07 -4.50 -21.02
N PRO A 144 0.31 -4.32 -22.13
CA PRO A 144 0.90 -4.02 -23.44
C PRO A 144 1.72 -2.72 -23.45
N TYR A 145 1.30 -1.72 -22.66
CA TYR A 145 1.91 -0.39 -22.62
C TYR A 145 3.18 -0.33 -21.77
N LEU A 146 3.46 -1.36 -20.95
CA LEU A 146 4.63 -1.41 -20.08
C LEU A 146 5.89 -1.97 -20.76
N THR A 147 5.79 -2.48 -21.99
CA THR A 147 6.87 -3.18 -22.69
C THR A 147 8.17 -2.37 -22.75
N ASN A 148 8.09 -1.07 -23.02
CA ASN A 148 9.27 -0.20 -23.14
C ASN A 148 9.94 0.11 -21.79
N LEU A 149 9.29 -0.22 -20.68
CA LEU A 149 9.70 0.16 -19.33
C LEU A 149 10.29 -1.01 -18.53
N CYS A 150 10.30 -2.23 -19.10
CA CYS A 150 10.71 -3.46 -18.41
C CYS A 150 12.16 -3.42 -17.87
N ASN A 151 13.03 -2.66 -18.54
CA ASN A 151 14.45 -2.55 -18.19
C ASN A 151 14.78 -1.36 -17.26
N SER A 152 13.81 -0.54 -16.88
CA SER A 152 14.05 0.66 -16.05
C SER A 152 13.23 0.71 -14.78
N LEU A 153 12.01 0.16 -14.78
CA LEU A 153 11.11 0.26 -13.63
C LEU A 153 11.65 -0.46 -12.40
N VAL A 154 11.58 0.23 -11.27
CA VAL A 154 11.90 -0.24 -9.92
C VAL A 154 10.63 -0.35 -9.09
N THR A 155 9.70 0.60 -9.25
CA THR A 155 8.41 0.63 -8.57
C THR A 155 7.27 0.69 -9.57
N LEU A 156 6.28 -0.19 -9.40
CA LEU A 156 5.02 -0.14 -10.13
C LEU A 156 3.84 -0.14 -9.15
N GLN A 157 2.99 0.87 -9.26
CA GLN A 157 1.74 0.98 -8.53
C GLN A 157 0.57 1.02 -9.50
N LEU A 158 -0.40 0.15 -9.28
CA LEU A 158 -1.59 -0.01 -10.09
C LEU A 158 -2.83 0.10 -9.22
N PHE A 159 -3.76 0.94 -9.63
CA PHE A 159 -5.04 1.13 -8.98
C PHE A 159 -6.18 0.91 -9.98
N ARG A 160 -7.05 -0.08 -9.75
CA ARG A 160 -8.19 -0.37 -10.65
C ARG A 160 -7.82 -0.74 -12.10
N THR A 161 -6.61 -1.23 -12.32
CA THR A 161 -6.13 -1.72 -13.62
C THR A 161 -5.89 -3.22 -13.59
N ASN A 162 -5.75 -3.86 -14.76
CA ASN A 162 -5.45 -5.27 -14.91
C ASN A 162 -4.05 -5.52 -15.52
N LEU A 163 -3.53 -6.73 -15.31
CA LEU A 163 -2.24 -7.22 -15.84
C LEU A 163 -2.38 -8.59 -16.53
N TRP A 164 -3.48 -8.81 -17.26
CA TRP A 164 -3.83 -10.13 -17.79
C TRP A 164 -2.79 -10.69 -18.76
N HIS A 165 -2.23 -9.85 -19.63
CA HIS A 165 -1.31 -10.28 -20.68
C HIS A 165 0.14 -9.87 -20.41
N ILE A 166 0.55 -9.83 -19.13
CA ILE A 166 1.94 -9.51 -18.79
C ILE A 166 2.87 -10.66 -19.18
N SER A 167 3.68 -10.42 -20.20
CA SER A 167 4.67 -11.37 -20.73
C SER A 167 6.11 -10.87 -20.60
N ASN A 168 6.30 -9.57 -20.39
CA ASN A 168 7.61 -8.95 -20.23
C ASN A 168 8.22 -9.25 -18.86
N ILE A 169 9.55 -9.39 -18.82
CA ILE A 169 10.30 -9.61 -17.57
C ILE A 169 10.90 -8.28 -17.11
N PHE A 170 10.49 -7.83 -15.92
CA PHE A 170 10.92 -6.60 -15.27
C PHE A 170 11.99 -6.90 -14.23
N ARG A 171 13.22 -7.16 -14.68
CA ARG A 171 14.32 -7.60 -13.80
C ARG A 171 14.67 -6.59 -12.71
N ARG A 172 14.45 -5.30 -12.94
CA ARG A 172 14.80 -4.24 -11.98
C ARG A 172 13.69 -3.91 -10.99
N LEU A 173 12.49 -4.47 -11.19
CA LEU A 173 11.33 -4.12 -10.39
C LEU A 173 11.44 -4.79 -9.02
N LYS A 174 11.53 -3.94 -7.99
CA LYS A 174 11.67 -4.35 -6.59
C LYS A 174 10.37 -4.21 -5.82
N ARG A 175 9.48 -3.33 -6.26
CA ARG A 175 8.25 -2.99 -5.55
C ARG A 175 7.03 -3.00 -6.46
N LEU A 176 6.05 -3.82 -6.11
CA LEU A 176 4.77 -3.95 -6.81
C LEU A 176 3.62 -3.66 -5.85
N ILE A 177 2.79 -2.68 -6.20
CA ILE A 177 1.61 -2.30 -5.44
C ILE A 177 0.39 -2.46 -6.35
N LEU A 178 -0.52 -3.34 -5.96
CA LEU A 178 -1.77 -3.62 -6.66
C LEU A 178 -2.93 -3.28 -5.72
N GLU A 179 -3.75 -2.32 -6.11
CA GLU A 179 -4.87 -1.82 -5.32
C GLU A 179 -6.15 -1.88 -6.16
N ASP A 180 -7.15 -2.62 -5.67
CA ASP A 180 -8.39 -2.84 -6.42
C ASP A 180 -8.14 -3.40 -7.84
N THR A 181 -7.11 -4.24 -7.98
CA THR A 181 -6.70 -4.91 -9.22
C THR A 181 -7.16 -6.36 -9.20
N HIS A 182 -7.66 -6.84 -10.34
CA HIS A 182 -8.08 -8.23 -10.47
C HIS A 182 -6.91 -9.13 -10.87
N VAL A 183 -6.49 -10.00 -9.95
CA VAL A 183 -5.44 -11.02 -10.16
C VAL A 183 -6.07 -12.39 -9.99
N GLN A 184 -6.24 -13.13 -11.08
CA GLN A 184 -6.73 -14.51 -11.05
C GLN A 184 -5.60 -15.53 -10.88
N ASP A 185 -4.44 -15.24 -11.48
CA ASP A 185 -3.29 -16.14 -11.54
C ASP A 185 -2.03 -15.40 -11.05
N ILE A 186 -1.32 -16.01 -10.10
CA ILE A 186 -0.07 -15.46 -9.56
C ILE A 186 1.15 -15.75 -10.44
N LYS A 187 1.15 -16.83 -11.24
CA LYS A 187 2.29 -17.25 -12.05
C LYS A 187 2.76 -16.17 -13.04
N PRO A 188 1.88 -15.45 -13.77
CA PRO A 188 2.30 -14.34 -14.61
C PRO A 188 3.06 -13.26 -13.83
N LEU A 189 2.63 -12.95 -12.60
CA LEU A 189 3.31 -11.97 -11.75
C LEU A 189 4.70 -12.45 -11.33
N ILE A 190 4.83 -13.71 -10.90
CA ILE A 190 6.11 -14.29 -10.50
C ILE A 190 7.10 -14.29 -11.68
N THR A 191 6.61 -14.65 -12.86
CA THR A 191 7.43 -14.70 -14.09
C THR A 191 7.84 -13.31 -14.55
N ALA A 192 6.93 -12.33 -14.47
CA ALA A 192 7.19 -10.96 -14.87
C ALA A 192 8.10 -10.22 -13.89
N PHE A 193 8.05 -10.53 -12.58
CA PHE A 193 8.75 -9.81 -11.53
C PHE A 193 9.65 -10.74 -10.70
N PRO A 194 10.70 -11.34 -11.30
CA PRO A 194 11.49 -12.38 -10.64
C PRO A 194 12.33 -11.87 -9.46
N GLU A 195 12.70 -10.59 -9.45
CA GLU A 195 13.53 -9.99 -8.38
C GLU A 195 12.73 -9.09 -7.42
N LEU A 196 11.42 -9.34 -7.29
CA LEU A 196 10.52 -8.60 -6.42
C LEU A 196 10.94 -8.75 -4.95
N LEU A 197 10.95 -7.64 -4.21
CA LEU A 197 11.25 -7.61 -2.77
C LEU A 197 10.03 -7.21 -1.94
N GLU A 198 9.25 -6.25 -2.46
CA GLU A 198 8.08 -5.70 -1.80
C GLU A 198 6.82 -5.92 -2.64
N PHE A 199 5.83 -6.57 -2.04
CA PHE A 199 4.56 -6.83 -2.68
C PHE A 199 3.39 -6.37 -1.81
N LYS A 200 2.58 -5.45 -2.35
CA LYS A 200 1.37 -4.96 -1.70
C LYS A 200 0.16 -5.31 -2.56
N PHE A 201 -0.81 -6.03 -2.00
CA PHE A 201 -2.05 -6.41 -2.65
C PHE A 201 -3.25 -6.03 -1.77
N LEU A 202 -4.00 -5.00 -2.17
CA LEU A 202 -5.21 -4.57 -1.48
C LEU A 202 -6.42 -4.81 -2.38
N ALA A 203 -7.19 -5.85 -2.10
CA ALA A 203 -8.42 -6.13 -2.84
C ALA A 203 -9.55 -5.23 -2.29
N VAL A 204 -9.74 -4.02 -2.86
CA VAL A 204 -10.85 -3.13 -2.47
C VAL A 204 -11.84 -2.92 -3.61
N ARG A 205 -12.48 -4.02 -4.01
CA ARG A 205 -13.87 -4.03 -4.46
C ARG A 205 -14.54 -5.26 -3.88
N GLY A 206 -15.55 -5.03 -3.05
CA GLY A 206 -16.61 -5.99 -2.76
C GLY A 206 -17.49 -6.26 -3.98
N GLY A 207 -16.87 -6.64 -5.11
CA GLY A 207 -17.55 -7.12 -6.29
C GLY A 207 -17.56 -8.63 -6.24
N VAL A 208 -18.55 -9.18 -5.52
CA VAL A 208 -18.69 -10.59 -5.18
C VAL A 208 -17.68 -10.97 -4.10
N ILE A 209 -18.21 -11.22 -2.90
CA ILE A 209 -17.68 -12.27 -2.04
C ILE A 209 -17.50 -13.45 -2.97
N ALA A 210 -16.29 -13.63 -3.53
CA ALA A 210 -15.96 -14.87 -4.18
C ALA A 210 -16.42 -15.91 -3.15
N SER A 211 -17.38 -16.76 -3.53
CA SER A 211 -17.91 -17.73 -2.57
C SER A 211 -16.70 -18.41 -1.94
N ARG A 212 -16.82 -18.86 -0.69
CA ARG A 212 -15.70 -19.54 -0.04
C ARG A 212 -15.04 -20.56 -0.98
N ASP A 213 -15.87 -21.24 -1.78
CA ASP A 213 -15.47 -22.18 -2.82
C ASP A 213 -14.62 -21.52 -3.92
N GLN A 214 -15.01 -20.37 -4.48
CA GLN A 214 -14.22 -19.65 -5.48
C GLN A 214 -12.84 -19.21 -4.96
N LEU A 215 -12.75 -18.79 -3.69
CA LEU A 215 -11.44 -18.46 -3.09
C LEU A 215 -10.55 -19.69 -2.94
N GLU A 216 -11.13 -20.83 -2.55
CA GLU A 216 -10.40 -22.11 -2.44
C GLU A 216 -9.97 -22.62 -3.83
N ASP A 217 -10.81 -22.48 -4.84
CA ASP A 217 -10.52 -22.91 -6.21
C ASP A 217 -9.33 -22.11 -6.78
N VAL A 218 -9.38 -20.78 -6.68
CA VAL A 218 -8.28 -19.91 -7.15
C VAL A 218 -7.00 -20.22 -6.38
N ARG A 219 -7.07 -20.38 -5.05
CA ARG A 219 -5.92 -20.75 -4.24
C ARG A 219 -5.35 -22.11 -4.66
N THR A 220 -6.20 -23.10 -4.86
CA THR A 220 -5.78 -24.46 -5.23
C THR A 220 -5.09 -24.46 -6.59
N GLN A 221 -5.64 -23.72 -7.55
CA GLN A 221 -5.03 -23.51 -8.86
C GLN A 221 -3.66 -22.84 -8.73
N ASN A 222 -3.57 -21.72 -8.00
CA ASN A 222 -2.30 -21.01 -7.78
C ASN A 222 -1.27 -21.91 -7.09
N ARG A 223 -1.67 -22.70 -6.08
CA ARG A 223 -0.78 -23.65 -5.40
C ARG A 223 -0.28 -24.75 -6.32
N ALA A 224 -1.13 -25.28 -7.19
CA ALA A 224 -0.76 -26.32 -8.15
C ALA A 224 0.28 -25.81 -9.17
N GLN A 225 0.17 -24.54 -9.59
CA GLN A 225 1.16 -23.92 -10.48
C GLN A 225 2.52 -23.70 -9.81
N GLN A 226 2.53 -23.48 -8.50
CA GLN A 226 3.76 -23.33 -7.72
C GLN A 226 4.42 -24.68 -7.35
N VAL A 227 3.73 -25.80 -7.57
CA VAL A 227 4.26 -27.16 -7.37
C VAL A 227 4.01 -27.97 -8.62
N GLN A 228 4.86 -27.82 -9.64
CA GLN A 228 4.87 -28.77 -10.74
C GLN A 228 5.93 -29.85 -10.47
N PRO A 229 5.52 -31.12 -10.26
CA PRO A 229 6.43 -32.24 -10.38
C PRO A 229 6.80 -32.40 -11.87
N SER A 230 8.08 -32.25 -12.18
CA SER A 230 8.62 -32.52 -13.51
C SER A 230 8.49 -34.02 -13.81
N ALA A 231 7.41 -34.43 -14.47
CA ALA A 231 7.22 -35.79 -14.95
C ALA A 231 7.98 -35.98 -16.27
N SER A 232 9.31 -35.89 -16.25
CA SER A 232 10.16 -36.25 -17.37
C SER A 232 11.57 -36.56 -16.86
N SER A 233 12.04 -37.77 -17.15
CA SER A 233 13.44 -38.25 -17.03
C SER A 233 14.08 -38.27 -15.64
N GLY A 234 14.03 -39.44 -15.00
CA GLY A 234 15.18 -40.22 -14.47
C GLY A 234 16.24 -39.64 -13.52
N ASP A 235 16.41 -38.34 -13.44
CA ASP A 235 17.46 -37.68 -12.67
C ASP A 235 16.83 -36.66 -11.72
N GLN A 236 17.23 -36.71 -10.44
CA GLN A 236 16.98 -35.76 -9.35
C GLN A 236 15.79 -34.79 -9.54
N TYR A 237 14.71 -35.05 -8.81
CA TYR A 237 13.50 -34.21 -8.70
C TYR A 237 13.80 -32.74 -8.35
N THR A 238 14.17 -31.91 -9.33
CA THR A 238 14.04 -30.45 -9.21
C THR A 238 12.60 -30.07 -9.54
N VAL A 239 11.83 -29.81 -8.48
CA VAL A 239 10.52 -29.14 -8.57
C VAL A 239 10.79 -27.71 -9.05
N VAL A 240 10.62 -27.45 -10.35
CA VAL A 240 10.70 -26.08 -10.89
C VAL A 240 9.33 -25.42 -10.69
N GLY A 241 9.01 -25.13 -9.44
CA GLY A 241 7.84 -24.33 -9.09
C GLY A 241 8.04 -22.86 -9.47
N TYR A 242 7.01 -22.19 -9.96
CA TYR A 242 7.04 -20.74 -10.14
C TYR A 242 6.83 -20.09 -8.77
N THR A 243 7.90 -19.75 -8.05
CA THR A 243 7.83 -19.01 -6.78
C THR A 243 8.88 -17.92 -6.74
N TRP A 244 8.63 -16.85 -5.97
CA TRP A 244 9.69 -15.90 -5.65
C TRP A 244 10.72 -16.57 -4.72
N PRO A 245 12.02 -16.25 -4.81
CA PRO A 245 13.00 -16.82 -3.88
C PRO A 245 12.73 -16.47 -2.42
N SER A 246 12.35 -15.21 -2.17
CA SER A 246 11.96 -14.66 -0.88
C SER A 246 11.34 -13.27 -1.09
N LEU A 247 10.49 -12.82 -0.17
CA LEU A 247 9.98 -11.46 -0.15
C LEU A 247 10.38 -10.76 1.16
N GLU A 248 10.86 -9.52 1.06
CA GLU A 248 11.17 -8.73 2.25
C GLU A 248 9.90 -8.19 2.91
N HIS A 249 8.96 -7.69 2.12
CA HIS A 249 7.74 -7.08 2.64
C HIS A 249 6.53 -7.54 1.84
N VAL A 250 5.54 -8.12 2.52
CA VAL A 250 4.24 -8.47 1.96
C VAL A 250 3.15 -7.73 2.74
N GLN A 251 2.27 -7.03 2.03
CA GLN A 251 1.18 -6.28 2.64
C GLN A 251 -0.14 -6.56 1.93
N GLY A 252 -1.22 -6.78 2.66
CA GLY A 252 -2.53 -6.95 2.05
C GLY A 252 -3.65 -7.26 3.02
N ASP A 253 -4.88 -7.42 2.51
CA ASP A 253 -5.96 -8.02 3.28
C ASP A 253 -5.83 -9.56 3.29
N ILE A 254 -6.38 -10.21 4.32
CA ILE A 254 -6.21 -11.65 4.52
C ILE A 254 -6.78 -12.49 3.37
N ASP A 255 -7.87 -12.03 2.75
CA ASP A 255 -8.56 -12.78 1.70
C ASP A 255 -7.79 -12.71 0.39
N GLY A 256 -7.34 -11.50 0.02
CA GLY A 256 -6.49 -11.28 -1.13
C GLY A 256 -5.17 -12.06 -1.05
N LEU A 257 -4.48 -11.97 0.09
CA LEU A 257 -3.23 -12.73 0.28
C LEU A 257 -3.46 -14.24 0.27
N TYR A 258 -4.56 -14.72 0.88
CA TYR A 258 -4.91 -16.15 0.91
C TYR A 258 -5.14 -16.71 -0.49
N MET A 259 -5.85 -15.96 -1.33
CA MET A 259 -6.18 -16.33 -2.72
C MET A 259 -4.93 -16.46 -3.58
N LEU A 260 -3.96 -15.57 -3.38
CA LEU A 260 -2.70 -15.59 -4.13
C LEU A 260 -1.83 -16.82 -3.82
N GLY A 261 -1.99 -17.41 -2.63
CA GLY A 261 -1.29 -18.64 -2.26
C GLY A 261 0.23 -18.51 -2.36
N ILE A 262 0.80 -17.43 -1.83
CA ILE A 262 2.25 -17.14 -1.89
C ILE A 262 3.03 -18.21 -1.09
N ARG A 263 3.94 -18.95 -1.74
CA ARG A 263 4.78 -19.98 -1.12
C ARG A 263 6.26 -19.67 -1.22
N CYS A 264 6.69 -18.65 -0.50
CA CYS A 264 8.10 -18.31 -0.35
C CYS A 264 8.34 -17.71 1.03
N PRO A 265 9.57 -17.75 1.57
CA PRO A 265 9.90 -17.08 2.82
C PRO A 265 9.59 -15.58 2.76
N ILE A 266 8.84 -15.09 3.75
CA ILE A 266 8.51 -13.68 3.92
C ILE A 266 9.25 -13.15 5.14
N ARG A 267 10.00 -12.07 5.00
CA ARG A 267 10.59 -11.43 6.18
C ARG A 267 9.52 -10.71 6.98
N HIS A 268 8.80 -9.76 6.38
CA HIS A 268 7.76 -8.99 7.06
C HIS A 268 6.40 -9.12 6.38
N LEU A 269 5.41 -9.62 7.12
CA LEU A 269 4.03 -9.76 6.67
C LEU A 269 3.11 -8.78 7.41
N TYR A 270 2.44 -7.90 6.67
CA TYR A 270 1.51 -6.90 7.18
C TYR A 270 0.10 -7.16 6.69
N ILE A 271 -0.80 -7.54 7.60
CA ILE A 271 -2.20 -7.82 7.25
C ILE A 271 -3.07 -6.62 7.67
N HIS A 272 -3.66 -5.94 6.68
CA HIS A 272 -4.50 -4.74 6.81
C HIS A 272 -5.99 -5.07 6.80
N PRO A 273 -6.80 -4.21 7.45
CA PRO A 273 -7.54 -4.55 8.66
C PRO A 273 -8.31 -5.88 8.54
N LEU A 274 -8.07 -6.77 9.49
CA LEU A 274 -8.84 -8.01 9.66
C LEU A 274 -10.30 -7.66 10.00
N VAL A 275 -11.17 -7.64 8.98
CA VAL A 275 -12.62 -7.46 9.14
C VAL A 275 -13.31 -8.78 9.48
N SER A 276 -12.70 -9.92 9.11
CA SER A 276 -13.17 -11.25 9.49
C SER A 276 -12.02 -12.09 10.05
N VAL A 277 -12.34 -12.88 11.07
CA VAL A 277 -11.40 -13.84 11.65
C VAL A 277 -11.57 -15.18 10.94
N ASN A 278 -10.60 -15.56 10.12
CA ASN A 278 -10.54 -16.86 9.48
C ASN A 278 -9.22 -17.55 9.79
N GLN A 279 -9.26 -18.43 10.80
CA GLN A 279 -8.12 -19.21 11.28
C GLN A 279 -7.45 -20.03 10.17
N ASN A 280 -8.24 -20.65 9.29
CA ASN A 280 -7.69 -21.49 8.22
C ASN A 280 -6.89 -20.66 7.23
N LYS A 281 -7.40 -19.47 6.86
CA LYS A 281 -6.71 -18.56 5.95
C LYS A 281 -5.42 -18.02 6.56
N PHE A 282 -5.49 -17.62 7.83
CA PHE A 282 -4.33 -17.11 8.55
C PHE A 282 -3.25 -18.18 8.68
N ARG A 283 -3.62 -19.38 9.14
CA ARG A 283 -2.72 -20.53 9.23
C ARG A 283 -2.05 -20.83 7.90
N ALA A 284 -2.83 -20.87 6.83
CA ALA A 284 -2.32 -21.07 5.48
C ALA A 284 -1.23 -20.06 5.10
N LEU A 285 -1.40 -18.78 5.43
CA LEU A 285 -0.40 -17.74 5.17
C LEU A 285 0.86 -17.93 6.01
N MET A 286 0.72 -18.35 7.28
CA MET A 286 1.87 -18.64 8.14
C MET A 286 2.64 -19.87 7.65
N ASP A 287 1.94 -20.95 7.30
CA ASP A 287 2.54 -22.22 6.89
C ASP A 287 3.21 -22.10 5.51
N ASP A 288 2.62 -21.37 4.56
CA ASP A 288 3.16 -21.19 3.21
C ASP A 288 4.26 -20.11 3.13
N GLY A 289 4.08 -19.01 3.85
CA GLY A 289 4.98 -17.85 3.80
C GLY A 289 6.12 -17.89 4.82
N ILE A 290 5.97 -18.67 5.90
CA ILE A 290 6.91 -18.77 7.03
C ILE A 290 7.43 -17.38 7.45
N PRO A 291 6.54 -16.45 7.85
CA PRO A 291 6.94 -15.08 8.10
C PRO A 291 7.84 -14.97 9.35
N GLU A 292 8.93 -14.19 9.26
CA GLU A 292 9.76 -13.88 10.44
C GLU A 292 9.06 -12.88 11.37
N TYR A 293 8.42 -11.87 10.78
CA TYR A 293 7.72 -10.79 11.46
C TYR A 293 6.30 -10.70 10.92
N VAL A 294 5.30 -10.67 11.81
CA VAL A 294 3.90 -10.48 11.44
C VAL A 294 3.35 -9.25 12.14
N SER A 295 2.72 -8.36 11.39
CA SER A 295 1.98 -7.22 11.90
C SER A 295 0.51 -7.32 11.49
N LEU A 296 -0.39 -7.39 12.46
CA LEU A 296 -1.83 -7.48 12.24
C LEU A 296 -2.51 -6.18 12.62
N ASP A 297 -3.25 -5.58 11.68
CA ASP A 297 -4.27 -4.60 12.00
C ASP A 297 -5.59 -5.32 12.30
N ILE A 298 -6.01 -5.23 13.56
CA ILE A 298 -7.25 -5.84 14.05
C ILE A 298 -8.26 -4.72 14.24
N LEU A 299 -9.27 -4.70 13.36
CA LEU A 299 -10.41 -3.81 13.53
C LEU A 299 -11.41 -4.46 14.47
N LEU A 300 -11.51 -3.95 15.68
CA LEU A 300 -12.40 -4.47 16.71
C LEU A 300 -13.81 -3.94 16.44
N ARG A 301 -14.69 -4.82 15.94
CA ARG A 301 -16.15 -4.62 15.86
C ARG A 301 -16.85 -5.61 16.80
N ASP A 302 -18.02 -5.25 17.32
CA ASP A 302 -18.72 -5.95 18.42
C ASP A 302 -18.87 -7.47 18.24
N TYR A 303 -18.84 -7.97 17.00
CA TYR A 303 -19.08 -9.38 16.67
C TYR A 303 -17.82 -10.26 16.57
N TYR A 304 -16.60 -9.72 16.53
CA TYR A 304 -15.40 -10.51 16.19
C TYR A 304 -14.39 -10.70 17.30
N VAL A 305 -14.50 -9.95 18.39
CA VAL A 305 -13.46 -9.89 19.43
C VAL A 305 -13.24 -11.23 20.14
N HIS A 306 -14.31 -11.98 20.39
CA HIS A 306 -14.23 -13.29 21.04
C HIS A 306 -13.62 -14.37 20.13
N ARG A 307 -13.60 -14.16 18.81
CA ARG A 307 -13.00 -15.09 17.83
C ARG A 307 -11.51 -14.83 17.59
N LEU A 308 -10.95 -13.72 18.07
CA LEU A 308 -9.52 -13.42 17.88
C LEU A 308 -8.60 -14.51 18.43
N VAL A 309 -9.02 -15.16 19.51
CA VAL A 309 -8.30 -16.28 20.13
C VAL A 309 -8.18 -17.46 19.16
N ASP A 310 -9.13 -17.62 18.24
CA ASP A 310 -9.15 -18.70 17.27
C ASP A 310 -8.11 -18.50 16.15
N LEU A 311 -7.58 -17.29 15.94
CA LEU A 311 -6.50 -17.06 14.97
C LEU A 311 -5.21 -17.80 15.32
N PHE A 312 -4.98 -18.05 16.62
CA PHE A 312 -3.72 -18.58 17.14
C PHE A 312 -3.97 -19.87 17.95
N PRO A 313 -4.41 -20.96 17.31
CA PRO A 313 -4.48 -22.26 17.97
C PRO A 313 -3.07 -22.73 18.37
N ALA A 314 -2.98 -23.62 19.35
CA ALA A 314 -1.72 -24.16 19.87
C ALA A 314 -0.81 -24.84 18.82
N HIS A 315 -1.33 -25.16 17.63
CA HIS A 315 -0.63 -25.87 16.56
C HIS A 315 -0.21 -25.00 15.37
N VAL A 316 -0.45 -23.68 15.41
CA VAL A 316 0.00 -22.78 14.33
C VAL A 316 1.43 -22.36 14.59
N PHE A 317 2.29 -22.51 13.59
CA PHE A 317 3.64 -21.96 13.62
C PHE A 317 3.54 -20.45 13.84
N LEU A 318 4.13 -19.96 14.92
CA LEU A 318 4.12 -18.54 15.21
C LEU A 318 5.43 -17.88 14.76
N PRO A 319 5.33 -16.65 14.22
CA PRO A 319 6.50 -15.88 13.80
C PRO A 319 7.40 -15.57 14.99
N ALA A 320 8.67 -15.29 14.73
CA ALA A 320 9.60 -14.85 15.77
C ALA A 320 9.11 -13.57 16.47
N ARG A 321 8.51 -12.65 15.71
CA ARG A 321 7.92 -11.42 16.24
C ARG A 321 6.49 -11.19 15.78
N LEU A 322 5.64 -10.78 16.70
CA LEU A 322 4.23 -10.48 16.45
C LEU A 322 3.89 -9.07 16.91
N ARG A 323 3.38 -8.25 15.99
CA ARG A 323 2.83 -6.92 16.26
C ARG A 323 1.31 -6.96 16.10
N LEU A 324 0.59 -6.59 17.15
CA LEU A 324 -0.85 -6.49 17.17
C LEU A 324 -1.26 -5.02 17.27
N ARG A 325 -1.99 -4.53 16.28
CA ARG A 325 -2.52 -3.16 16.24
C ARG A 325 -4.04 -3.22 16.32
N PHE A 326 -4.61 -2.77 17.43
CA PHE A 326 -6.04 -2.81 17.70
C PHE A 326 -6.67 -1.45 17.40
N TRP A 327 -7.69 -1.44 16.55
CA TRP A 327 -8.46 -0.25 16.18
C TRP A 327 -9.86 -0.38 16.75
N PHE A 328 -10.30 0.62 17.54
CA PHE A 328 -11.64 0.65 18.13
C PHE A 328 -12.54 1.59 17.33
N ARG A 329 -13.37 1.04 16.44
CA ARG A 329 -14.33 1.82 15.66
C ARG A 329 -15.74 1.31 15.98
N ASP A 330 -16.65 2.22 16.29
CA ASP A 330 -18.10 1.95 16.46
C ASP A 330 -18.44 0.84 17.48
N TYR A 331 -17.74 0.79 18.61
CA TYR A 331 -17.95 -0.24 19.62
C TYR A 331 -19.11 0.13 20.57
N THR A 332 -20.12 -0.72 20.71
CA THR A 332 -21.24 -0.54 21.66
C THR A 332 -21.07 -1.37 22.94
N ARG A 333 -20.24 -2.42 22.91
CA ARG A 333 -19.95 -3.27 24.07
C ARG A 333 -18.95 -2.65 25.04
N SER A 334 -18.86 -3.24 26.24
CA SER A 334 -17.93 -2.80 27.27
C SER A 334 -16.47 -3.05 26.84
N VAL A 335 -15.66 -1.98 26.77
CA VAL A 335 -14.18 -2.05 26.63
C VAL A 335 -13.52 -3.15 27.49
N PRO A 336 -13.92 -3.41 28.76
CA PRO A 336 -13.27 -4.43 29.57
C PRO A 336 -13.44 -5.86 29.04
N GLU A 337 -14.53 -6.18 28.36
CA GLU A 337 -14.67 -7.48 27.67
C GLU A 337 -13.60 -7.65 26.58
N VAL A 338 -13.35 -6.59 25.82
CA VAL A 338 -12.35 -6.59 24.76
C VAL A 338 -10.96 -6.79 25.32
N LEU A 339 -10.62 -6.05 26.38
CA LEU A 339 -9.34 -6.19 27.05
C LEU A 339 -9.15 -7.60 27.63
N ASN A 340 -10.20 -8.18 28.22
CA ASN A 340 -10.16 -9.56 28.71
C ASN A 340 -9.98 -10.57 27.56
N CYS A 341 -10.61 -10.37 26.41
CA CYS A 341 -10.37 -11.19 25.23
C CYS A 341 -8.93 -11.07 24.72
N ILE A 342 -8.36 -9.87 24.71
CA ILE A 342 -6.96 -9.65 24.35
C ILE A 342 -6.04 -10.37 25.35
N LEU A 343 -6.28 -10.27 26.65
CA LEU A 343 -5.50 -10.99 27.66
C LEU A 343 -5.54 -12.50 27.45
N ARG A 344 -6.72 -13.07 27.20
CA ARG A 344 -6.87 -14.51 26.86
C ARG A 344 -6.14 -14.90 25.58
N LEU A 345 -6.08 -14.02 24.59
CA LEU A 345 -5.29 -14.23 23.38
C LEU A 345 -3.80 -14.27 23.75
N LEU A 346 -3.31 -13.29 24.51
CA LEU A 346 -1.90 -13.20 24.89
C LEU A 346 -1.42 -14.40 25.72
N GLU A 347 -2.28 -14.94 26.59
CA GLU A 347 -2.02 -16.17 27.36
C GLU A 347 -1.75 -17.40 26.46
N ARG A 348 -2.22 -17.38 25.21
CA ARG A 348 -2.07 -18.49 24.26
C ARG A 348 -0.92 -18.31 23.27
N LEU A 349 -0.22 -17.17 23.28
CA LEU A 349 0.85 -16.91 22.32
C LEU A 349 2.18 -17.44 22.85
N PRO A 350 2.74 -18.53 22.26
CA PRO A 350 4.06 -19.05 22.62
C PRO A 350 5.25 -18.21 22.09
N THR A 351 5.03 -17.05 21.47
CA THR A 351 6.09 -16.25 20.84
C THR A 351 6.98 -15.55 21.87
N ALA A 352 8.16 -15.08 21.45
CA ALA A 352 9.13 -14.42 22.34
C ALA A 352 9.03 -12.89 22.33
N ASP A 353 8.54 -12.29 21.23
CA ASP A 353 8.55 -10.84 21.00
C ASP A 353 7.17 -10.33 20.54
N ILE A 354 6.37 -9.79 21.47
CA ILE A 354 5.05 -9.22 21.17
C ILE A 354 5.06 -7.69 21.36
N VAL A 355 4.57 -6.98 20.33
CA VAL A 355 4.33 -5.53 20.34
C VAL A 355 2.84 -5.27 20.25
N ILE A 356 2.25 -4.59 21.23
CA ILE A 356 0.83 -4.26 21.23
C ILE A 356 0.66 -2.76 21.06
N GLN A 357 -0.21 -2.35 20.13
CA GLN A 357 -0.57 -0.96 19.91
C GLN A 357 -2.09 -0.81 19.84
N PHE A 358 -2.64 0.13 20.61
CA PHE A 358 -4.04 0.54 20.47
C PHE A 358 -4.13 1.86 19.71
N LYS A 359 -5.06 1.99 18.75
CA LYS A 359 -5.25 3.17 17.88
C LYS A 359 -6.70 3.67 17.90
N GLU A 360 -6.84 4.98 17.69
CA GLU A 360 -8.12 5.70 17.47
C GLU A 360 -9.19 5.54 18.56
N ILE A 361 -8.80 5.74 19.82
CA ILE A 361 -9.71 5.69 20.98
C ILE A 361 -10.40 7.07 21.21
N GLN A 362 -10.87 7.74 20.16
CA GLN A 362 -11.47 9.08 20.34
C GLN A 362 -12.92 8.99 20.85
N ALA A 363 -13.73 8.09 20.30
CA ALA A 363 -15.14 7.94 20.71
C ALA A 363 -15.31 7.36 22.14
N HIS A 364 -14.27 6.71 22.67
CA HIS A 364 -14.32 5.95 23.93
C HIS A 364 -13.45 6.54 25.05
N MET A 365 -12.97 7.78 24.89
CA MET A 365 -12.08 8.42 25.86
C MET A 365 -12.62 8.42 27.29
N LYS A 366 -13.94 8.50 27.49
CA LYS A 366 -14.54 8.48 28.85
C LYS A 366 -14.27 7.20 29.63
N TYR A 367 -14.17 6.05 28.96
CA TYR A 367 -13.86 4.79 29.63
C TYR A 367 -12.35 4.64 29.85
N PHE A 368 -11.54 5.00 28.85
CA PHE A 368 -10.09 4.89 28.98
C PHE A 368 -9.49 5.90 29.96
N THR A 369 -10.18 7.01 30.24
CA THR A 369 -9.81 7.96 31.30
C THR A 369 -10.15 7.44 32.71
N SER A 370 -11.08 6.49 32.85
CA SER A 370 -11.34 5.80 34.12
C SER A 370 -10.63 4.46 34.24
N MET A 371 -10.03 3.97 33.15
CA MET A 371 -9.23 2.76 33.16
C MET A 371 -7.89 3.01 33.86
N ASP A 372 -7.60 2.22 34.88
CA ASP A 372 -6.27 2.13 35.43
C ASP A 372 -5.35 1.43 34.41
N VAL A 373 -4.68 2.25 33.59
CA VAL A 373 -3.83 1.78 32.50
C VAL A 373 -2.60 1.04 33.05
N GLU A 374 -2.12 1.40 34.25
CA GLU A 374 -1.01 0.71 34.93
C GLU A 374 -1.44 -0.69 35.37
N SER A 375 -2.62 -0.83 35.98
CA SER A 375 -3.20 -2.14 36.32
C SER A 375 -3.44 -3.01 35.08
N PHE A 376 -3.93 -2.42 33.98
CA PHE A 376 -4.07 -3.15 32.72
C PHE A 376 -2.71 -3.62 32.18
N ALA A 377 -1.71 -2.74 32.19
CA ALA A 377 -0.33 -3.05 31.85
C ALA A 377 0.20 -4.24 32.67
N ASP A 378 0.11 -4.18 34.00
CA ASP A 378 0.56 -5.24 34.90
C ASP A 378 -0.15 -6.58 34.58
N ARG A 379 -1.45 -6.54 34.26
CA ARG A 379 -2.19 -7.74 33.81
C ARG A 379 -1.68 -8.29 32.49
N VAL A 380 -1.34 -7.45 31.51
CA VAL A 380 -0.75 -7.87 30.23
C VAL A 380 0.57 -8.61 30.45
N TRP A 381 1.49 -8.08 31.27
CA TRP A 381 2.75 -8.77 31.58
C TRP A 381 2.54 -10.05 32.38
N ALA A 382 1.59 -10.06 33.31
CA ALA A 382 1.25 -11.27 34.07
C ALA A 382 0.72 -12.37 33.16
N SER A 383 -0.12 -12.02 32.18
CA SER A 383 -0.70 -12.94 31.20
C SER A 383 0.29 -13.40 30.13
N CYS A 384 1.29 -12.59 29.76
CA CYS A 384 2.22 -12.95 28.70
C CYS A 384 3.61 -12.31 28.89
N ARG A 385 4.58 -13.14 29.32
CA ARG A 385 5.97 -12.71 29.55
C ARG A 385 6.73 -12.32 28.29
N ALA A 386 6.23 -12.75 27.13
CA ALA A 386 6.79 -12.44 25.82
C ALA A 386 6.48 -11.02 25.32
N VAL A 387 5.59 -10.31 26.01
CA VAL A 387 5.32 -8.91 25.66
C VAL A 387 6.54 -8.07 26.02
N GLN A 388 7.25 -7.63 25.00
CA GLN A 388 8.40 -6.75 25.15
C GLN A 388 7.98 -5.28 25.25
N PHE A 389 6.89 -4.93 24.56
CA PHE A 389 6.45 -3.55 24.44
C PHE A 389 4.93 -3.44 24.34
N LEU A 390 4.38 -2.55 25.15
CA LEU A 390 2.98 -2.16 25.13
C LEU A 390 2.89 -0.66 24.85
N CYS A 391 2.08 -0.29 23.86
CA CYS A 391 1.73 1.07 23.55
C CYS A 391 0.21 1.23 23.59
N VAL A 392 -0.27 2.09 24.49
CA VAL A 392 -1.69 2.45 24.57
C VAL A 392 -1.81 3.90 24.13
N ASN A 393 -2.38 4.14 22.96
CA ASN A 393 -2.60 5.51 22.48
C ASN A 393 -4.02 5.99 22.80
N LEU A 394 -4.16 6.77 23.87
CA LEU A 394 -5.43 7.35 24.32
C LEU A 394 -5.64 8.74 23.71
N GLY A 395 -5.74 8.83 22.39
CA GLY A 395 -5.90 10.11 21.68
C GLY A 395 -4.56 10.75 21.30
N GLN A 396 -4.19 11.86 21.96
CA GLN A 396 -2.94 12.60 21.66
C GLN A 396 -1.74 12.16 22.51
N VAL A 397 -1.96 11.42 23.60
CA VAL A 397 -0.88 11.01 24.53
C VAL A 397 -0.73 9.49 24.48
N PRO A 398 0.37 8.98 23.89
CA PRO A 398 0.70 7.57 23.95
C PRO A 398 1.38 7.24 25.29
N PHE A 399 0.94 6.14 25.90
CA PHE A 399 1.59 5.54 27.05
C PHE A 399 2.41 4.34 26.62
N TYR A 400 3.61 4.21 27.16
CA TYR A 400 4.59 3.20 26.76
C TYR A 400 5.14 2.46 27.96
N TRP A 401 5.33 1.17 27.79
CA TRP A 401 5.96 0.30 28.77
C TRP A 401 6.84 -0.71 28.04
N GLY A 402 8.02 -0.96 28.62
CA GLY A 402 8.96 -1.99 28.14
C GLY A 402 9.32 -2.95 29.28
N ASN A 403 9.56 -4.22 28.93
CA ASN A 403 9.92 -5.27 29.89
C ASN A 403 11.27 -5.04 30.60
N THR A 404 12.10 -4.13 30.08
CA THR A 404 13.43 -3.79 30.63
C THR A 404 13.49 -2.46 31.39
N ALA A 405 12.40 -1.69 31.44
CA ALA A 405 12.36 -0.44 32.19
C ALA A 405 11.99 -0.74 33.66
N SER A 406 12.78 -0.22 34.61
CA SER A 406 12.41 -0.32 36.03
C SER A 406 11.07 0.38 36.25
N LYS A 407 10.28 -0.07 37.25
CA LYS A 407 8.96 0.56 37.50
C LYS A 407 9.02 2.08 37.73
N ALA A 408 10.21 2.62 38.02
CA ALA A 408 10.46 4.05 38.20
C ALA A 408 10.62 4.85 36.88
N ASP A 409 10.90 4.20 35.75
CA ASP A 409 11.20 4.86 34.47
C ASP A 409 9.96 5.12 33.59
N TYR A 410 8.78 4.63 34.00
CA TYR A 410 7.54 4.70 33.22
C TYR A 410 7.02 6.12 32.95
N LYS A 411 7.50 7.13 33.68
CA LYS A 411 7.03 8.52 33.50
C LYS A 411 7.78 9.30 32.41
N ARG A 412 8.88 8.78 31.88
CA ARG A 412 9.65 9.45 30.82
C ARG A 412 10.38 8.42 29.98
N ILE A 413 9.74 7.98 28.90
CA ILE A 413 10.47 7.55 27.70
C ILE A 413 10.15 8.52 26.54
N PRO A 414 10.61 9.78 26.57
CA PRO A 414 10.51 10.66 25.41
C PRO A 414 11.67 10.34 24.45
N GLN A 415 11.34 10.18 23.18
CA GLN A 415 12.24 10.23 22.01
C GLN A 415 13.23 9.06 21.76
N ARG A 416 13.88 8.44 22.76
CA ARG A 416 14.93 7.43 22.45
C ARG A 416 14.39 6.11 21.86
N ILE A 417 13.25 5.60 22.33
CA ILE A 417 12.59 4.43 21.72
C ILE A 417 11.83 4.84 20.44
N SER A 418 11.37 6.09 20.34
CA SER A 418 10.83 6.63 19.07
C SER A 418 11.86 6.66 17.94
N ASN A 419 13.17 6.67 18.25
CA ASN A 419 14.24 6.60 17.25
C ASN A 419 14.70 5.15 16.99
N ALA A 420 14.74 4.29 18.02
CA ALA A 420 15.08 2.87 17.83
C ALA A 420 13.95 2.05 17.15
N LEU A 421 12.69 2.31 17.50
CA LEU A 421 11.53 1.85 16.72
C LEU A 421 11.32 2.73 15.48
N GLY A 422 11.78 3.99 15.53
CA GLY A 422 11.74 4.94 14.42
C GLY A 422 12.58 4.54 13.24
N GLU A 423 13.78 4.00 13.42
CA GLU A 423 14.65 3.53 12.33
C GLU A 423 14.09 2.27 11.65
N GLN A 424 13.34 1.44 12.38
CA GLN A 424 12.55 0.34 11.78
C GLN A 424 11.22 0.82 11.16
N VAL A 425 10.74 2.02 11.51
CA VAL A 425 9.55 2.68 10.95
C VAL A 425 9.91 3.68 9.84
N LEU A 426 11.18 4.10 9.72
CA LEU A 426 11.64 5.13 8.79
C LEU A 426 11.85 4.61 7.38
N HIS A 427 12.01 3.30 7.18
CA HIS A 427 11.81 2.69 5.86
C HIS A 427 10.34 2.67 5.42
N GLY A 428 9.40 2.98 6.33
CA GLY A 428 7.99 3.18 6.04
C GLY A 428 7.56 4.66 5.89
N LYS A 429 8.40 5.66 6.20
CA LYS A 429 8.00 7.08 6.06
C LYS A 429 7.97 7.60 4.61
N GLY A 430 8.25 6.73 3.64
CA GLY A 430 7.91 6.94 2.23
C GLY A 430 6.45 6.62 1.87
N LEU A 431 5.69 5.94 2.75
CA LEU A 431 4.32 5.48 2.46
C LEU A 431 3.22 6.47 2.85
N ASP A 432 3.45 7.39 3.80
CA ASP A 432 2.40 8.30 4.30
C ASP A 432 2.30 9.64 3.55
N ARG A 433 3.10 9.86 2.50
CA ARG A 433 2.98 11.05 1.63
C ARG A 433 2.14 10.83 0.37
N ALA A 434 1.59 9.64 0.17
CA ALA A 434 0.54 9.40 -0.81
C ALA A 434 -0.80 9.35 -0.07
N GLY A 435 -1.39 10.53 0.13
CA GLY A 435 -2.69 10.70 0.78
C GLY A 435 -3.74 9.76 0.20
N VAL A 436 -4.27 8.90 1.08
CA VAL A 436 -5.59 8.29 0.96
C VAL A 436 -6.27 8.57 2.29
N ASP A 437 -6.94 9.71 2.37
CA ASP A 437 -7.89 10.01 3.43
C ASP A 437 -9.02 8.97 3.32
N TYR A 438 -9.09 8.04 4.28
CA TYR A 438 -10.26 7.16 4.43
C TYR A 438 -11.39 7.94 5.08
N ASN A 439 -12.10 8.76 4.29
CA ASN A 439 -13.41 9.26 4.64
C ASN A 439 -14.42 8.71 3.63
N VAL A 440 -15.08 7.62 4.03
CA VAL A 440 -16.47 7.31 3.64
C VAL A 440 -17.33 7.64 4.84
#